data_AF-A0A5A5U422-F1
#
_entry.id   AF-A0A5A5U422-F1
#
_cell.length_a   1.000
_cell.length_b   1.000
_cell.length_c   1.000
_cell.angle_alpha   90.00
_cell.angle_beta   90.00
_cell.angle_gamma   90.00
#
_symmetry.space_group_name_H-M   'P 1'
#
loop_
_entity.id
_entity.type
_entity.pdbx_description
1 polymer ?
#
loop_
_entity_poly.entity_id
_entity_poly.type
_entity_poly.pdbx_seq_one_letter_code
_entity_poly.pdbx_strand_id
1 'polypeptide(L)' 'MKLFYVRLETLINGHTRRYASTDKTIVMTGGYPVHFEIYGIKRNDNFILGHTHTVLQERYGQDVELIQIDEDGNQV' A
#
# COMPACT_ATOMS: atom_id res chain seq x y z
N MET A 1 -5.27 -17.44 0.26
CA MET A 1 -4.51 -16.31 0.78
C MET A 1 -3.99 -15.49 -0.39
N LYS A 2 -4.35 -14.20 -0.45
CA LYS A 2 -3.84 -13.26 -1.46
C LYS A 2 -2.87 -12.29 -0.80
N LEU A 3 -1.62 -12.33 -1.25
CA LEU A 3 -0.57 -11.43 -0.80
C LEU A 3 -0.57 -10.14 -1.61
N PHE A 4 -0.56 -9.01 -0.91
CA PHE A 4 -0.33 -7.70 -1.50
C PHE A 4 0.93 -7.06 -0.89
N TYR A 5 1.76 -6.52 -1.76
CA TYR A 5 2.84 -5.63 -1.38
C TYR A 5 2.29 -4.22 -1.26
N VAL A 6 2.73 -3.47 -0.25
CA VAL A 6 2.31 -2.09 0.00
C VAL A 6 3.54 -1.22 0.20
N ARG A 7 3.62 -0.09 -0.50
CA ARG A 7 4.63 0.94 -0.25
C ARG A 7 3.95 2.26 0.07
N LEU A 8 4.46 2.92 1.10
CA LEU A 8 4.04 4.25 1.51
C LEU A 8 5.15 5.25 1.19
N GLU A 9 4.79 6.37 0.56
CA GLU A 9 5.71 7.44 0.18
C GLU A 9 5.18 8.77 0.74
N THR A 10 5.97 9.41 1.60
CA THR A 10 5.64 10.74 2.12
C THR A 10 6.01 11.81 1.10
N LEU A 11 5.03 12.58 0.65
CA LEU A 11 5.17 13.65 -0.31
C LEU A 11 5.66 14.94 0.35
N ILE A 12 6.23 15.85 -0.46
CA ILE A 12 6.78 17.15 0.01
C ILE A 12 5.76 18.02 0.77
N ASN A 13 4.47 17.84 0.51
CA ASN A 13 3.38 18.55 1.17
C ASN A 13 2.83 17.81 2.41
N GLY A 14 3.58 16.82 2.92
CA GLY A 14 3.22 16.01 4.09
C GLY A 14 2.09 15.00 3.87
N HIS A 15 1.59 14.85 2.64
CA HIS A 15 0.62 13.80 2.32
C HIS A 15 1.33 12.45 2.17
N THR A 16 0.61 11.36 2.36
CA THR A 16 1.15 10.01 2.13
C THR A 16 0.50 9.41 0.90
N ARG A 17 1.32 9.00 -0.06
CA ARG A 17 0.92 8.24 -1.22
C ARG A 17 1.08 6.75 -0.93
N ARG A 18 0.05 5.96 -1.25
CA ARG A 18 0.08 4.50 -1.12
C ARG A 18 0.04 3.84 -2.48
N TYR A 19 0.91 2.84 -2.63
CA TYR A 19 0.90 1.86 -3.71
C TYR A 19 0.59 0.48 -3.14
N ALA A 20 -0.37 -0.25 -3.69
CA ALA A 20 -0.56 -1.66 -3.36
C ALA A 20 -0.85 -2.53 -4.59
N SER A 21 -0.17 -3.67 -4.70
CA SER A 21 -0.40 -4.64 -5.78
C SER A 21 0.07 -6.04 -5.34
N THR A 22 -0.41 -7.07 -6.03
CA THR A 22 0.10 -8.43 -5.88
C THR A 22 1.47 -8.62 -6.55
N ASP A 23 1.89 -7.67 -7.38
CA ASP A 23 3.22 -7.63 -8.00
C ASP A 23 4.12 -6.64 -7.27
N LYS A 24 5.19 -7.16 -6.64
CA LYS A 24 6.17 -6.39 -5.90
C LYS A 24 6.87 -5.34 -6.77
N THR A 25 7.22 -5.71 -8.01
CA THR A 25 7.94 -4.83 -8.94
C THR A 25 7.11 -3.60 -9.26
N ILE A 26 5.81 -3.79 -9.50
CA ILE A 26 4.89 -2.68 -9.78
C ILE A 26 4.80 -1.71 -8.60
N VAL A 27 4.79 -2.22 -7.37
CA VAL A 27 4.75 -1.38 -6.16
C VAL A 27 6.04 -0.59 -5.99
N MET A 28 7.20 -1.21 -6.25
CA MET A 28 8.51 -0.55 -6.22
C MET A 28 8.62 0.55 -7.29
N THR A 29 8.23 0.27 -8.53
CA THR A 29 8.35 1.25 -9.63
C THR A 29 7.20 2.24 -9.70
N GLY A 30 6.15 2.09 -8.87
CA GLY A 30 4.92 2.89 -8.96
C GLY A 30 4.17 2.71 -10.29
N GLY A 31 4.26 1.52 -10.89
CA GLY A 31 3.68 1.20 -12.21
C GLY A 31 2.19 0.86 -12.19
N TYR A 32 1.66 0.37 -13.33
CA TYR A 32 0.27 -0.09 -13.47
C TYR A 32 0.23 -1.60 -13.75
N PRO A 33 -0.77 -2.37 -13.22
CA PRO A 33 -1.85 -1.94 -12.32
C PRO A 33 -1.46 -1.87 -10.84
N VAL A 34 -1.76 -0.74 -10.21
CA VAL A 34 -1.58 -0.52 -8.77
C VAL A 34 -2.87 0.05 -8.16
N HIS A 35 -3.23 -0.44 -6.97
CA HIS A 35 -4.27 0.19 -6.18
C HIS A 35 -3.68 1.43 -5.50
N PHE A 36 -3.94 2.59 -6.10
CA PHE A 36 -3.38 3.89 -5.73
C PHE A 36 -4.33 4.70 -4.85
N GLU A 37 -3.77 5.39 -3.84
CA GLU A 37 -4.53 6.35 -3.02
C GLU A 37 -3.59 7.38 -2.38
N ILE A 38 -4.11 8.60 -2.15
CA ILE A 38 -3.40 9.68 -1.45
C ILE A 38 -4.15 10.02 -0.18
N TYR A 39 -3.45 9.97 0.96
CA TYR A 39 -3.99 10.30 2.27
C TYR A 39 -3.51 11.69 2.72
N GLY A 40 -4.38 12.41 3.41
CA GLY A 40 -4.06 13.72 3.97
C GLY A 40 -3.05 13.65 5.14
N ILE A 41 -2.45 14.79 5.44
CA ILE A 41 -1.32 14.99 6.38
C ILE A 41 -1.56 14.45 7.81
N LYS A 42 -2.83 14.26 8.22
CA LYS A 42 -3.19 13.77 9.57
C LYS A 42 -3.27 12.25 9.69
N ARG A 43 -2.99 11.48 8.63
CA ARG A 43 -3.11 10.01 8.64
C ARG A 43 -1.73 9.39 8.82
N ASN A 44 -1.58 8.58 9.87
CA ASN A 44 -0.36 7.81 10.11
C ASN A 44 -0.38 6.48 9.33
N ASP A 45 0.78 5.84 9.23
CA ASP A 45 0.97 4.61 8.46
C ASP A 45 0.05 3.48 8.93
N ASN A 46 -0.10 3.29 10.25
CA ASN A 46 -0.98 2.26 10.81
C ASN A 46 -2.44 2.42 10.35
N PHE A 47 -2.95 3.66 10.31
CA PHE A 47 -4.29 3.94 9.79
C PHE A 47 -4.37 3.59 8.29
N ILE A 48 -3.36 3.97 7.52
CA ILE A 48 -3.32 3.74 6.07
C ILE A 48 -3.29 2.23 5.78
N LEU A 49 -2.44 1.48 6.47
CA LEU A 49 -2.33 0.02 6.31
C LEU A 49 -3.62 -0.69 6.72
N GLY A 50 -4.22 -0.30 7.85
CA GLY A 50 -5.50 -0.85 8.30
C GLY A 50 -6.62 -0.60 7.29
N HIS A 51 -6.75 0.64 6.81
CA HIS A 51 -7.72 0.99 5.76
C HIS A 51 -7.48 0.19 4.47
N THR A 52 -6.21 0.05 4.05
CA THR A 52 -5.83 -0.74 2.88
C THR A 52 -6.25 -2.20 3.01
N HIS A 53 -6.01 -2.79 4.19
CA HIS A 53 -6.40 -4.17 4.48
C HIS A 53 -7.90 -4.35 4.36
N THR A 54 -8.70 -3.48 5.00
CA THR A 54 -10.17 -3.51 4.92
C THR A 54 -10.66 -3.40 3.47
N VAL A 55 -10.18 -2.43 2.70
CA VAL A 55 -10.60 -2.24 1.29
C VAL A 55 -10.27 -3.46 0.43
N LEU A 56 -9.09 -4.06 0.62
CA LEU A 56 -8.69 -5.24 -0.12
C LEU A 56 -9.48 -6.48 0.31
N GLN A 57 -9.81 -6.60 1.59
CA GLN A 57 -10.67 -7.68 2.09
C GLN A 57 -12.11 -7.58 1.53
N GLU A 58 -12.67 -6.38 1.48
CA GLU A 58 -14.00 -6.13 0.89
C GLU A 58 -14.02 -6.48 -0.60
N ARG A 59 -12.93 -6.20 -1.32
CA ARG A 59 -12.85 -6.43 -2.78
C ARG A 59 -12.51 -7.87 -3.15
N TYR A 60 -11.63 -8.52 -2.39
CA TYR A 60 -11.02 -9.80 -2.77
C TYR A 60 -11.28 -10.95 -1.78
N GLY A 61 -12.01 -10.70 -0.70
CA GLY A 61 -12.32 -11.67 0.36
C GLY A 61 -11.40 -11.54 1.59
N GLN A 62 -11.78 -12.19 2.69
CA GLN A 62 -11.15 -12.01 4.00
C GLN A 62 -9.69 -12.50 4.10
N ASP A 63 -9.25 -13.33 3.17
CA ASP A 63 -7.95 -14.00 3.19
C ASP A 63 -6.88 -13.18 2.43
N VAL A 64 -6.56 -12.00 2.97
CA VAL A 64 -5.59 -11.03 2.45
C VAL A 64 -4.46 -10.81 3.44
N GLU A 65 -3.23 -10.87 2.95
CA GLU A 65 -2.00 -10.55 3.68
C GLU A 65 -1.35 -9.30 3.07
N LEU A 66 -0.87 -8.40 3.93
CA LEU A 66 -0.11 -7.23 3.52
C LEU A 66 1.35 -7.38 3.93
N ILE A 67 2.26 -7.15 2.99
CA ILE A 67 3.67 -6.96 3.26
C ILE A 67 4.03 -5.52 2.90
N GLN A 68 4.39 -4.73 3.90
CA GLN A 68 4.94 -3.40 3.66
C GLN A 68 6.37 -3.52 3.15
N ILE A 69 6.69 -2.75 2.10
CA ILE A 69 8.04 -2.66 1.53
C ILE A 69 8.47 -1.21 1.39
N ASP A 70 9.78 -0.99 1.40
CA ASP A 70 10.41 0.28 1.03
C ASP A 70 10.58 0.42 -0.50
N GLU A 71 11.27 1.48 -0.94
CA GLU A 71 11.52 1.74 -2.36
C GLU A 71 12.49 0.75 -3.03
N ASP A 72 13.38 0.15 -2.25
CA ASP A 72 14.32 -0.90 -2.68
C ASP A 72 13.69 -2.30 -2.64
N GLY A 73 12.46 -2.40 -2.10
CA GLY A 73 11.71 -3.63 -1.97
C GLY A 73 12.06 -4.45 -0.74
N ASN A 74 12.78 -3.89 0.24
CA ASN A 74 12.98 -4.56 1.53
C ASN A 74 11.70 -4.47 2.35
N GLN A 75 11.44 -5.51 3.14
CA GLN A 75 10.31 -5.50 4.06
C GLN A 75 10.60 -4.56 5.24
N VAL A 76 9.62 -3.72 5.57
CA VAL A 76 9.65 -2.74 6.67
C VAL A 76 8.94 -3.29 7.89
#